data_AF-A0A3E2CJR8-F1
#
_entry.id   AF-A0A3E2CJR8-F1
#
_cell.length_a   1.000
_cell.length_b   1.000
_cell.length_c   1.000
_cell.angle_alpha   90.00
_cell.angle_beta   90.00
_cell.angle_gamma   90.00
#
_symmetry.space_group_name_H-M   'P 1'
#
loop_
_entity.id
_entity.type
_entity.pdbx_description
1 polymer ?
#
loop_
_entity_poly.entity_id
_entity_poly.type
_entity_poly.pdbx_seq_one_letter_code
_entity_poly.pdbx_strand_id
1 'polypeptide(L)'
;RDDSALDSYLLHKFIREKDRAVPYSAVFDKDSESYKVEDGIPGRTIETMSVREAVKKLIAHPGKTVKVSVTSRRTDAPIKLDAAQKLVDDLNKLLEKKITFNNGDGKDFTVPKEAIASWISIKADTTRRKLSYTIDTDKADYYLSQVLPKELNQQKINQEDAVNKEGKFIFTTLKGSNGVEISYSDSIAKKAVESLRNGNDFKMSVPSKITKFTVEKKLVEMRIVVDKTTQTASVYRNDELVKTFPVCTGKRGADDSASGTFFIYLRYASQDMRGRNGDGSPYFSPGVRWVSYYHGGEGFHTASWNYKGIATGDAANHGSHGCINMYEQDARWIFENCPRGTIVQIVGTTPDGPVRE
;
A
#
# COMPACT_ATOMS: atom_id res chain seq x y z
N ARG A 1 -52.45 9.86 -5.41
CA ARG A 1 -52.73 8.98 -4.25
C ARG A 1 -51.61 7.95 -4.19
N ASP A 2 -50.85 7.92 -3.11
CA ASP A 2 -49.75 6.98 -2.92
C ASP A 2 -50.22 5.80 -2.06
N ASP A 3 -50.61 4.72 -2.73
CA ASP A 3 -51.11 3.50 -2.10
C ASP A 3 -50.00 2.72 -1.37
N SER A 4 -48.73 2.94 -1.70
CA SER A 4 -47.58 2.34 -1.00
C SER A 4 -47.30 3.08 0.31
N ALA A 5 -47.38 4.41 0.31
CA ALA A 5 -47.26 5.21 1.52
C ALA A 5 -48.40 4.92 2.52
N LEU A 6 -49.63 4.75 2.02
CA LEU A 6 -50.77 4.33 2.84
C LEU A 6 -50.53 2.96 3.49
N ASP A 7 -50.13 1.96 2.69
CA ASP A 7 -49.88 0.60 3.19
C ASP A 7 -48.76 0.57 4.23
N SER A 8 -47.66 1.29 3.96
CA SER A 8 -46.56 1.43 4.90
C SER A 8 -47.01 2.10 6.19
N TYR A 9 -47.76 3.20 6.12
CA TYR A 9 -48.29 3.88 7.29
C TYR A 9 -49.17 2.95 8.14
N LEU A 10 -50.11 2.24 7.51
CA LEU A 10 -50.99 1.31 8.22
C LEU A 10 -50.17 0.20 8.88
N LEU A 11 -49.24 -0.42 8.15
CA LEU A 11 -48.37 -1.50 8.65
C LEU A 11 -47.60 -1.04 9.90
N HIS A 12 -47.00 0.15 9.82
CA HIS A 12 -46.23 0.73 10.92
C HIS A 12 -47.11 1.09 12.13
N LYS A 13 -48.34 1.55 11.87
CA LYS A 13 -49.28 2.00 12.92
C LYS A 13 -49.91 0.85 13.70
N PHE A 14 -50.29 -0.24 13.02
CA PHE A 14 -51.12 -1.29 13.63
C PHE A 14 -50.41 -2.63 13.86
N ILE A 15 -49.19 -2.83 13.34
CA ILE A 15 -48.39 -4.03 13.63
C ILE A 15 -47.09 -3.61 14.33
N ARG A 16 -46.81 -4.21 15.49
CA ARG A 16 -45.56 -4.01 16.22
C ARG A 16 -44.39 -4.49 15.37
N GLU A 17 -43.27 -3.78 15.40
CA GLU A 17 -42.09 -4.07 14.59
C GLU A 17 -41.66 -5.54 14.64
N LYS A 18 -41.53 -6.10 15.84
CA LYS A 18 -41.17 -7.52 16.06
C LYS A 18 -42.12 -8.56 15.46
N ASP A 19 -43.36 -8.18 15.14
CA ASP A 19 -44.36 -9.08 14.58
C ASP A 19 -44.49 -8.92 13.05
N ARG A 20 -43.79 -7.97 12.42
CA ARG A 20 -43.90 -7.69 10.99
C ARG A 20 -43.15 -8.74 10.17
N ALA A 21 -43.68 -9.05 9.00
CA ALA A 21 -42.91 -9.80 8.02
C ALA A 21 -41.77 -8.91 7.46
N VAL A 22 -40.55 -9.44 7.42
CA VAL A 22 -39.33 -8.75 6.94
C VAL A 22 -38.96 -9.33 5.57
N PRO A 23 -38.74 -8.49 4.53
CA PRO A 23 -38.31 -8.97 3.22
C PRO A 23 -36.91 -9.58 3.26
N TYR A 24 -36.62 -10.55 2.38
CA TYR A 24 -35.23 -10.84 2.03
C TYR A 24 -34.60 -9.57 1.42
N SER A 25 -33.33 -9.33 1.73
CA SER A 25 -32.59 -8.14 1.31
C SER A 25 -31.14 -8.49 0.96
N ALA A 26 -30.28 -7.49 0.77
CA ALA A 26 -28.85 -7.66 0.60
C ALA A 26 -28.11 -6.86 1.68
N VAL A 27 -27.01 -7.42 2.18
CA VAL A 27 -26.12 -6.79 3.16
C VAL A 27 -24.68 -6.91 2.69
N PHE A 28 -23.88 -5.86 2.86
CA PHE A 28 -22.45 -5.91 2.54
C PHE A 28 -21.69 -6.59 3.67
N ASP A 29 -20.96 -7.65 3.35
CA ASP A 29 -20.07 -8.35 4.26
C ASP A 29 -18.64 -7.84 4.12
N LYS A 30 -18.07 -7.33 5.20
CA LYS A 30 -16.72 -6.75 5.19
C LYS A 30 -15.64 -7.80 5.03
N ASP A 31 -15.85 -8.99 5.58
CA ASP A 31 -14.85 -10.05 5.57
C ASP A 31 -14.67 -10.63 4.16
N SER A 32 -15.76 -10.81 3.41
CA SER A 32 -15.71 -11.27 2.01
C SER A 32 -15.68 -10.14 0.97
N GLU A 33 -15.72 -8.87 1.40
CA GLU A 33 -15.84 -7.68 0.55
C GLU A 33 -16.92 -7.81 -0.54
N SER A 34 -18.07 -8.37 -0.18
CA SER A 34 -19.15 -8.67 -1.13
C SER A 34 -20.53 -8.60 -0.48
N TYR A 35 -21.56 -8.40 -1.29
CA TYR A 35 -22.94 -8.51 -0.83
C TYR A 35 -23.34 -9.97 -0.65
N LYS A 36 -24.10 -10.24 0.42
CA LYS A 36 -24.76 -11.50 0.72
C LYS A 36 -26.26 -11.26 0.88
N VAL A 37 -27.04 -12.32 0.70
CA VAL A 37 -28.47 -12.27 1.02
C VAL A 37 -28.64 -12.10 2.52
N GLU A 38 -29.49 -11.16 2.90
CA GLU A 38 -30.02 -11.05 4.25
C GLU A 38 -31.39 -11.75 4.31
N ASP A 39 -31.54 -12.67 5.25
CA ASP A 39 -32.72 -13.55 5.33
C ASP A 39 -34.00 -12.78 5.67
N GLY A 40 -35.06 -13.08 4.93
CA GLY A 40 -36.40 -12.58 5.22
C GLY A 40 -37.08 -13.39 6.33
N ILE A 41 -37.84 -12.70 7.18
CA ILE A 41 -38.54 -13.30 8.32
C ILE A 41 -40.05 -13.30 8.06
N PRO A 42 -40.74 -14.47 8.06
CA PRO A 42 -42.20 -14.52 8.02
C PRO A 42 -42.83 -13.79 9.21
N GLY A 43 -44.00 -13.20 9.02
CA GLY A 43 -44.63 -12.43 10.09
C GLY A 43 -46.05 -12.01 9.76
N ARG A 44 -46.47 -10.88 10.31
CA ARG A 44 -47.79 -10.30 10.05
C ARG A 44 -47.69 -9.15 9.06
N THR A 45 -48.74 -9.03 8.26
CA THR A 45 -48.99 -7.89 7.36
C THR A 45 -50.43 -7.39 7.54
N ILE A 46 -50.75 -6.24 6.96
CA ILE A 46 -52.08 -5.63 7.02
C ILE A 46 -52.84 -5.82 5.71
N GLU A 47 -54.13 -6.05 5.83
CA GLU A 47 -55.06 -6.01 4.71
C GLU A 47 -55.56 -4.58 4.50
N THR A 48 -55.18 -3.97 3.38
CA THR A 48 -55.40 -2.53 3.13
C THR A 48 -56.53 -2.23 2.15
N MET A 49 -57.10 -3.23 1.47
CA MET A 49 -58.12 -3.02 0.44
C MET A 49 -59.35 -2.27 0.95
N SER A 50 -59.87 -2.65 2.13
CA SER A 50 -61.04 -1.99 2.73
C SER A 50 -60.77 -0.52 3.04
N VAL A 51 -59.58 -0.20 3.53
CA VAL A 51 -59.14 1.17 3.81
C VAL A 51 -58.99 1.96 2.52
N ARG A 52 -58.37 1.35 1.51
CA ARG A 52 -58.18 1.93 0.18
C ARG A 52 -59.51 2.28 -0.48
N GLU A 53 -60.51 1.42 -0.39
CA GLU A 53 -61.85 1.68 -0.93
C GLU A 53 -62.57 2.79 -0.16
N ALA A 54 -62.48 2.80 1.17
CA ALA A 54 -63.08 3.84 1.99
C ALA A 54 -62.46 5.22 1.72
N VAL A 55 -61.14 5.31 1.61
CA VAL A 55 -60.44 6.54 1.23
C VAL A 55 -60.89 7.01 -0.15
N LYS A 56 -61.05 6.10 -1.12
CA LYS A 56 -61.58 6.43 -2.46
C LYS A 56 -62.98 7.04 -2.37
N LYS A 57 -63.87 6.45 -1.56
CA LYS A 57 -65.24 6.95 -1.35
C LYS A 57 -65.28 8.32 -0.69
N LEU A 58 -64.43 8.56 0.31
CA LEU A 58 -64.33 9.83 1.02
C LEU A 58 -63.80 10.97 0.12
N ILE A 59 -62.85 10.68 -0.76
CA ILE A 59 -62.37 11.66 -1.74
C ILE A 59 -63.50 12.04 -2.71
N ALA A 60 -64.29 11.06 -3.16
CA ALA A 60 -65.42 11.31 -4.06
C ALA A 60 -66.59 12.03 -3.37
N HIS A 61 -66.76 11.86 -2.06
CA HIS A 61 -67.87 12.42 -1.28
C HIS A 61 -67.35 12.98 0.06
N PRO A 62 -66.78 14.19 0.06
CA PRO A 62 -66.19 14.79 1.26
C PRO A 62 -67.26 15.12 2.33
N GLY A 63 -66.83 15.29 3.58
CA GLY A 63 -67.70 15.64 4.71
C GLY A 63 -68.41 14.47 5.40
N LYS A 64 -68.20 13.23 4.94
CA LYS A 64 -68.71 12.02 5.60
C LYS A 64 -67.63 11.35 6.44
N THR A 65 -68.06 10.62 7.48
CA THR A 65 -67.17 9.74 8.27
C THR A 65 -67.40 8.29 7.85
N VAL A 66 -66.34 7.56 7.53
CA VAL A 66 -66.39 6.12 7.22
C VAL A 66 -65.56 5.37 8.26
N LYS A 67 -66.19 4.43 8.97
CA LYS A 67 -65.48 3.48 9.84
C LYS A 67 -65.01 2.29 9.02
N VAL A 68 -63.74 1.93 9.15
CA VAL A 68 -63.14 0.76 8.49
C VAL A 68 -62.41 -0.07 9.51
N SER A 69 -62.64 -1.38 9.49
CA SER A 69 -61.89 -2.34 10.28
C SER A 69 -60.61 -2.72 9.53
N VAL A 70 -59.48 -2.63 10.22
CA VAL A 70 -58.17 -3.04 9.71
C VAL A 70 -57.83 -4.40 10.30
N THR A 71 -57.69 -5.40 9.44
CA THR A 71 -57.32 -6.77 9.81
C THR A 71 -55.84 -7.02 9.50
N SER A 72 -55.21 -7.85 10.31
CA SER A 72 -53.85 -8.34 10.04
C SER A 72 -53.87 -9.85 9.84
N ARG A 73 -53.01 -10.33 8.94
CA ARG A 73 -52.86 -11.76 8.62
C ARG A 73 -51.40 -12.16 8.68
N ARG A 74 -51.15 -13.47 8.85
CA ARG A 74 -49.80 -14.02 8.64
C ARG A 74 -49.45 -14.05 7.15
N THR A 75 -48.18 -13.86 6.86
CA THR A 75 -47.62 -13.93 5.52
C THR A 75 -46.16 -14.36 5.59
N ASP A 76 -45.67 -15.00 4.53
CA ASP A 76 -44.24 -15.16 4.30
C ASP A 76 -43.55 -13.81 4.12
N ALA A 77 -42.21 -13.83 4.08
CA ALA A 77 -41.41 -12.68 3.69
C ALA A 77 -41.95 -12.02 2.41
N PRO A 78 -42.22 -10.70 2.42
CA PRO A 78 -42.92 -9.99 1.35
C PRO A 78 -42.11 -9.93 0.04
N ILE A 79 -40.79 -10.02 0.12
CA ILE A 79 -39.88 -10.20 -1.01
C ILE A 79 -39.19 -11.54 -0.81
N LYS A 80 -39.08 -12.34 -1.88
CA LYS A 80 -38.58 -13.71 -1.86
C LYS A 80 -37.06 -13.76 -2.11
N LEU A 81 -36.46 -14.90 -1.78
CA LEU A 81 -35.02 -15.16 -1.87
C LEU A 81 -34.46 -14.92 -3.28
N ASP A 82 -35.18 -15.33 -4.33
CA ASP A 82 -34.77 -15.16 -5.72
C ASP A 82 -34.58 -13.69 -6.12
N ALA A 83 -35.47 -12.81 -5.66
CA ALA A 83 -35.36 -11.37 -5.91
C ALA A 83 -34.18 -10.75 -5.14
N ALA A 84 -33.91 -11.21 -3.92
CA ALA A 84 -32.75 -10.78 -3.14
C ALA A 84 -31.43 -11.27 -3.76
N GLN A 85 -31.37 -12.54 -4.16
CA GLN A 85 -30.20 -13.11 -4.82
C GLN A 85 -29.86 -12.36 -6.12
N LYS A 86 -30.88 -12.03 -6.93
CA LYS A 86 -30.68 -11.24 -8.14
C LYS A 86 -30.06 -9.86 -7.83
N LEU A 87 -30.54 -9.17 -6.79
CA LEU A 87 -29.95 -7.90 -6.36
C LEU A 87 -28.50 -8.09 -5.89
N VAL A 88 -28.23 -9.13 -5.09
CA VAL A 88 -26.88 -9.45 -4.62
C VAL A 88 -25.93 -9.67 -5.79
N ASP A 89 -26.35 -10.43 -6.81
CA ASP A 89 -25.54 -10.68 -8.01
C ASP A 89 -25.26 -9.39 -8.78
N ASP A 90 -26.27 -8.52 -8.93
CA ASP A 90 -26.12 -7.22 -9.59
C ASP A 90 -25.18 -6.28 -8.81
N LEU A 91 -25.29 -6.24 -7.48
CA LEU A 91 -24.41 -5.45 -6.61
C LEU A 91 -22.97 -5.97 -6.62
N ASN A 92 -22.77 -7.28 -6.66
CA ASN A 92 -21.43 -7.87 -6.73
C ASN A 92 -20.76 -7.62 -8.07
N LYS A 93 -21.50 -7.70 -9.19
CA LYS A 93 -21.01 -7.25 -10.52
C LYS A 93 -20.65 -5.75 -10.54
N LEU A 94 -21.38 -4.94 -9.77
CA LEU A 94 -21.06 -3.53 -9.61
C LEU A 94 -19.75 -3.33 -8.81
N LEU A 95 -19.53 -4.11 -7.75
CA LEU A 95 -18.29 -4.07 -6.95
C LEU A 95 -17.06 -4.63 -7.67
N GLU A 96 -17.22 -5.36 -8.78
CA GLU A 96 -16.11 -5.75 -9.65
C GLU A 96 -15.54 -4.55 -10.42
N LYS A 97 -16.31 -3.45 -10.55
CA LYS A 97 -15.88 -2.25 -11.28
C LYS A 97 -14.78 -1.52 -10.54
N LYS A 98 -13.75 -1.11 -11.28
CA LYS A 98 -12.59 -0.41 -10.74
C LYS A 98 -12.77 1.09 -10.90
N ILE A 99 -12.74 1.82 -9.79
CA ILE A 99 -12.74 3.28 -9.76
C ILE A 99 -11.34 3.74 -9.33
N THR A 100 -10.55 4.23 -10.28
CA THR A 100 -9.14 4.58 -10.08
C THR A 100 -8.87 6.05 -10.38
N PHE A 101 -8.10 6.69 -9.51
CA PHE A 101 -7.64 8.07 -9.64
C PHE A 101 -6.12 8.11 -9.66
N ASN A 102 -5.52 8.99 -10.45
CA ASN A 102 -4.09 9.21 -10.45
C ASN A 102 -3.74 10.68 -10.30
N ASN A 103 -2.52 10.96 -9.86
CA ASN A 103 -2.05 12.32 -9.61
C ASN A 103 -1.29 12.95 -10.82
N GLY A 104 -1.16 12.20 -11.92
CA GLY A 104 -0.39 12.60 -13.11
C GLY A 104 1.13 12.40 -13.01
N ASP A 105 1.63 11.89 -11.88
CA ASP A 105 3.06 11.68 -11.59
C ASP A 105 3.31 10.29 -10.98
N GLY A 106 2.68 9.26 -11.55
CA GLY A 106 2.95 7.85 -11.22
C GLY A 106 2.32 7.31 -9.94
N LYS A 107 1.52 8.11 -9.20
CA LYS A 107 0.76 7.64 -8.04
C LYS A 107 -0.70 7.40 -8.42
N ASP A 108 -1.16 6.18 -8.15
CA ASP A 108 -2.53 5.71 -8.42
C ASP A 108 -3.21 5.33 -7.09
N PHE A 109 -4.52 5.59 -7.01
CA PHE A 109 -5.39 5.17 -5.92
C PHE A 109 -6.64 4.51 -6.51
N THR A 110 -6.95 3.28 -6.06
CA THR A 110 -8.19 2.59 -6.43
C THR A 110 -9.12 2.56 -5.23
N VAL A 111 -10.36 2.99 -5.42
CA VAL A 111 -11.37 3.03 -4.37
C VAL A 111 -11.66 1.59 -3.89
N PRO A 112 -11.54 1.30 -2.58
CA PRO A 112 -11.89 -0.01 -2.03
C PRO A 112 -13.37 -0.35 -2.22
N LYS A 113 -13.68 -1.65 -2.33
CA LYS A 113 -15.06 -2.14 -2.46
C LYS A 113 -15.94 -1.71 -1.29
N GLU A 114 -15.41 -1.72 -0.07
CA GLU A 114 -16.11 -1.25 1.12
C GLU A 114 -16.57 0.21 0.99
N ALA A 115 -15.70 1.09 0.46
CA ALA A 115 -16.07 2.48 0.23
C ALA A 115 -17.18 2.58 -0.83
N ILE A 116 -17.08 1.87 -1.94
CA ILE A 116 -18.14 1.82 -2.96
C ILE A 116 -19.45 1.32 -2.36
N ALA A 117 -19.42 0.25 -1.56
CA ALA A 117 -20.59 -0.30 -0.89
C ALA A 117 -21.25 0.70 0.06
N SER A 118 -20.46 1.54 0.76
CA SER A 118 -20.99 2.58 1.66
C SER A 118 -21.81 3.67 0.94
N TRP A 119 -21.61 3.84 -0.37
CA TRP A 119 -22.37 4.77 -1.21
C TRP A 119 -23.72 4.18 -1.64
N ILE A 120 -23.93 2.87 -1.50
CA ILE A 120 -25.11 2.18 -1.99
C ILE A 120 -26.18 2.17 -0.89
N SER A 121 -27.40 2.53 -1.27
CA SER A 121 -28.59 2.42 -0.41
C SER A 121 -29.61 1.50 -1.04
N ILE A 122 -29.99 0.44 -0.34
CA ILE A 122 -30.98 -0.54 -0.80
C ILE A 122 -32.37 -0.10 -0.35
N LYS A 123 -33.35 -0.21 -1.25
CA LYS A 123 -34.76 0.12 -1.00
C LYS A 123 -35.65 -1.07 -1.32
N ALA A 124 -36.44 -1.48 -0.32
CA ALA A 124 -37.45 -2.51 -0.45
C ALA A 124 -38.85 -1.89 -0.61
N ASP A 125 -39.48 -2.10 -1.77
CA ASP A 125 -40.90 -1.82 -2.00
C ASP A 125 -41.67 -3.12 -1.73
N THR A 126 -42.13 -3.31 -0.49
CA THR A 126 -42.86 -4.53 -0.07
C THR A 126 -44.24 -4.64 -0.73
N THR A 127 -44.80 -3.52 -1.21
CA THR A 127 -46.10 -3.49 -1.90
C THR A 127 -45.95 -4.03 -3.31
N ARG A 128 -44.91 -3.60 -4.04
CA ARG A 128 -44.57 -4.11 -5.38
C ARG A 128 -43.67 -5.34 -5.37
N ARG A 129 -43.26 -5.79 -4.18
CA ARG A 129 -42.32 -6.90 -3.94
C ARG A 129 -41.01 -6.76 -4.72
N LYS A 130 -40.47 -5.53 -4.75
CA LYS A 130 -39.30 -5.19 -5.56
C LYS A 130 -38.19 -4.62 -4.69
N LEU A 131 -36.97 -5.09 -4.91
CA LEU A 131 -35.75 -4.46 -4.40
C LEU A 131 -35.15 -3.55 -5.48
N SER A 132 -34.55 -2.45 -5.03
CA SER A 132 -33.79 -1.52 -5.86
C SER A 132 -32.66 -0.94 -5.05
N TYR A 133 -31.69 -0.31 -5.71
CA TYR A 133 -30.63 0.42 -5.03
C TYR A 133 -30.42 1.79 -5.66
N THR A 134 -29.83 2.69 -4.89
CA THR A 134 -29.34 3.99 -5.36
C THR A 134 -27.89 4.16 -4.95
N ILE A 135 -27.09 4.80 -5.79
CA ILE A 135 -25.71 5.20 -5.45
C ILE A 135 -25.72 6.68 -5.06
N ASP A 136 -25.36 6.94 -3.82
CA ASP A 136 -25.33 8.25 -3.18
C ASP A 136 -24.06 9.02 -3.59
N THR A 137 -24.26 10.06 -4.40
CA THR A 137 -23.16 10.89 -4.90
C THR A 137 -22.52 11.73 -3.80
N ASP A 138 -23.27 12.14 -2.78
CA ASP A 138 -22.77 13.00 -1.71
C ASP A 138 -21.87 12.19 -0.76
N LYS A 139 -22.22 10.92 -0.50
CA LYS A 139 -21.32 10.00 0.22
C LYS A 139 -20.02 9.73 -0.54
N ALA A 140 -20.10 9.58 -1.86
CA ALA A 140 -18.91 9.41 -2.69
C ALA A 140 -18.04 10.67 -2.69
N ASP A 141 -18.65 11.85 -2.82
CA ASP A 141 -17.96 13.14 -2.76
C ASP A 141 -17.26 13.35 -1.41
N TYR A 142 -17.99 13.13 -0.31
CA TYR A 142 -17.44 13.22 1.03
C TYR A 142 -16.22 12.30 1.19
N TYR A 143 -16.34 11.03 0.82
CA TYR A 143 -15.23 10.07 0.91
C TYR A 143 -14.02 10.50 0.06
N LEU A 144 -14.24 10.82 -1.23
CA LEU A 144 -13.17 11.15 -2.16
C LEU A 144 -12.47 12.46 -1.80
N SER A 145 -13.20 13.46 -1.30
CA SER A 145 -12.64 14.74 -0.84
C SER A 145 -11.61 14.57 0.28
N GLN A 146 -11.78 13.55 1.13
CA GLN A 146 -10.90 13.28 2.27
C GLN A 146 -9.72 12.38 1.91
N VAL A 147 -9.97 11.39 1.05
CA VAL A 147 -9.00 10.34 0.76
C VAL A 147 -8.07 10.74 -0.38
N LEU A 148 -8.57 11.33 -1.46
CA LEU A 148 -7.73 11.65 -2.62
C LEU A 148 -6.55 12.57 -2.28
N PRO A 149 -6.67 13.64 -1.47
CA PRO A 149 -5.51 14.44 -1.11
C PRO A 149 -4.45 13.65 -0.33
N LYS A 150 -4.87 12.76 0.57
CA LYS A 150 -3.94 11.93 1.37
C LYS A 150 -3.22 10.90 0.50
N GLU A 151 -3.96 10.28 -0.41
CA GLU A 151 -3.46 9.21 -1.25
C GLU A 151 -2.70 9.72 -2.48
N LEU A 152 -3.00 10.91 -2.99
CA LEU A 152 -2.44 11.39 -4.27
C LEU A 152 -1.44 12.55 -4.12
N ASN A 153 -1.48 13.32 -3.03
CA ASN A 153 -0.46 14.33 -2.80
C ASN A 153 0.89 13.68 -2.52
N GLN A 154 1.95 14.38 -2.92
CA GLN A 154 3.32 13.95 -2.77
C GLN A 154 4.18 15.14 -2.40
N GLN A 155 5.01 14.98 -1.37
CA GLN A 155 6.00 15.99 -1.05
C GLN A 155 7.13 15.96 -2.07
N LYS A 156 7.63 17.15 -2.41
CA LYS A 156 8.82 17.28 -3.24
C LYS A 156 10.04 16.82 -2.46
N ILE A 157 10.81 15.92 -3.05
CA ILE A 157 12.13 15.51 -2.56
C ILE A 157 13.12 15.80 -3.67
N ASN A 158 14.12 16.63 -3.39
CA ASN A 158 15.21 16.86 -4.35
C ASN A 158 16.04 15.59 -4.51
N GLN A 159 16.51 15.35 -5.73
CA GLN A 159 17.46 14.29 -5.99
C GLN A 159 18.83 14.74 -5.51
N GLU A 160 19.56 13.89 -4.79
CA GLU A 160 20.97 14.09 -4.48
C GLU A 160 21.79 13.13 -5.34
N ASP A 161 22.66 13.69 -6.18
CA ASP A 161 23.58 12.94 -7.04
C ASP A 161 25.02 13.16 -6.58
N ALA A 162 25.73 12.04 -6.37
CA ALA A 162 27.17 12.03 -6.17
C ALA A 162 27.86 12.34 -7.50
N VAL A 163 28.76 13.34 -7.47
CA VAL A 163 29.62 13.71 -8.60
C VAL A 163 31.09 13.64 -8.21
N ASN A 164 31.96 13.43 -9.19
CA ASN A 164 33.40 13.55 -9.00
C ASN A 164 33.85 15.02 -9.06
N LYS A 165 35.16 15.28 -8.94
CA LYS A 165 35.73 16.64 -9.00
C LYS A 165 35.43 17.38 -10.30
N GLU A 166 35.32 16.66 -11.41
CA GLU A 166 34.97 17.22 -12.72
C GLU A 166 33.45 17.47 -12.87
N GLY A 167 32.65 17.19 -11.84
CA GLY A 167 31.20 17.33 -11.86
C GLY A 167 30.47 16.24 -12.65
N LYS A 168 31.17 15.15 -13.00
CA LYS A 168 30.60 13.98 -13.66
C LYS A 168 29.80 13.15 -12.67
N PHE A 169 28.59 12.78 -13.07
CA PHE A 169 27.71 11.88 -12.31
C PHE A 169 28.39 10.54 -12.02
N ILE A 170 28.22 10.06 -10.80
CA ILE A 170 28.67 8.74 -10.36
C ILE A 170 27.46 7.87 -10.02
N PHE A 171 26.62 8.29 -9.05
CA PHE A 171 25.41 7.59 -8.64
C PHE A 171 24.46 8.53 -7.88
N THR A 172 23.20 8.13 -7.73
CA THR A 172 22.19 8.87 -6.94
C THR A 172 22.21 8.40 -5.48
N THR A 173 22.51 9.30 -4.54
CA THR A 173 22.52 9.02 -3.09
C THR A 173 21.12 9.12 -2.47
N LEU A 174 20.27 9.97 -3.04
CA LEU A 174 18.86 10.13 -2.68
C LEU A 174 18.03 10.33 -3.94
N LYS A 175 17.11 9.41 -4.22
CA LYS A 175 16.21 9.51 -5.38
C LYS A 175 15.22 10.66 -5.19
N GLY A 176 15.11 11.55 -6.17
CA GLY A 176 14.15 12.64 -6.15
C GLY A 176 12.72 12.21 -6.45
N SER A 177 11.75 13.00 -6.00
CA SER A 177 10.33 12.86 -6.31
C SER A 177 9.70 14.24 -6.50
N ASN A 178 8.84 14.39 -7.52
CA ASN A 178 8.17 15.67 -7.74
C ASN A 178 7.21 15.97 -6.58
N GLY A 179 7.02 17.24 -6.28
CA GLY A 179 5.91 17.66 -5.43
C GLY A 179 4.61 17.60 -6.24
N VAL A 180 3.56 17.02 -5.67
CA VAL A 180 2.25 16.95 -6.32
C VAL A 180 1.20 17.42 -5.33
N GLU A 181 0.43 18.42 -5.77
CA GLU A 181 -0.72 18.95 -5.05
C GLU A 181 -1.94 18.83 -5.95
N ILE A 182 -2.85 17.92 -5.61
CA ILE A 182 -4.10 17.73 -6.35
C ILE A 182 -5.10 18.85 -6.03
N SER A 183 -5.97 19.14 -6.99
CA SER A 183 -7.10 20.05 -6.85
C SER A 183 -8.41 19.27 -6.97
N TYR A 184 -9.07 19.06 -5.83
CA TYR A 184 -10.34 18.32 -5.76
C TYR A 184 -11.55 19.21 -6.10
N SER A 185 -12.58 18.63 -6.74
CA SER A 185 -13.90 19.25 -6.93
C SER A 185 -15.00 18.19 -6.92
N ASP A 186 -16.24 18.56 -6.60
CA ASP A 186 -17.40 17.65 -6.55
C ASP A 186 -17.69 16.97 -7.92
N SER A 187 -17.29 17.61 -9.02
CA SER A 187 -17.41 17.06 -10.37
C SER A 187 -16.65 15.74 -10.55
N ILE A 188 -15.63 15.49 -9.73
CA ILE A 188 -14.85 14.26 -9.71
C ILE A 188 -15.71 13.09 -9.26
N ALA A 189 -16.38 13.23 -8.12
CA ALA A 189 -17.27 12.21 -7.59
C ALA A 189 -18.48 11.98 -8.50
N LYS A 190 -19.05 13.05 -9.08
CA LYS A 190 -20.15 12.94 -10.05
C LYS A 190 -19.80 12.06 -11.24
N LYS A 191 -18.63 12.28 -11.86
CA LYS A 191 -18.15 11.46 -13.00
C LYS A 191 -17.89 10.01 -12.62
N ALA A 192 -17.27 9.77 -11.45
CA ALA A 192 -17.02 8.42 -10.98
C ALA A 192 -18.31 7.64 -10.71
N VAL A 193 -19.27 8.28 -10.02
CA VAL A 193 -20.59 7.68 -9.73
C VAL A 193 -21.42 7.48 -11.00
N GLU A 194 -21.35 8.40 -11.97
CA GLU A 194 -22.01 8.22 -13.27
C GLU A 194 -21.45 7.00 -14.02
N SER A 195 -20.13 6.82 -14.06
CA SER A 195 -19.49 5.64 -14.64
C SER A 195 -19.94 4.35 -13.94
N LEU A 196 -19.98 4.37 -12.61
CA LEU A 196 -20.42 3.24 -11.80
C LEU A 196 -21.90 2.90 -12.08
N ARG A 197 -22.79 3.89 -12.17
CA ARG A 197 -24.21 3.70 -12.54
C ARG A 197 -24.38 3.07 -13.92
N ASN A 198 -23.45 3.35 -14.84
CA ASN A 198 -23.41 2.77 -16.18
C ASN A 198 -22.74 1.37 -16.21
N GLY A 199 -22.29 0.84 -15.07
CA GLY A 199 -21.66 -0.47 -14.98
C GLY A 199 -20.24 -0.51 -15.57
N ASN A 200 -19.55 0.63 -15.61
CA ASN A 200 -18.24 0.79 -16.22
C ASN A 200 -17.14 1.03 -15.18
N ASP A 201 -15.94 0.54 -15.50
CA ASP A 201 -14.72 0.99 -14.83
C ASP A 201 -14.53 2.49 -15.07
N PHE A 202 -13.84 3.15 -14.14
CA PHE A 202 -13.53 4.57 -14.20
C PHE A 202 -12.05 4.79 -13.91
N LYS A 203 -11.37 5.53 -14.79
CA LYS A 203 -10.01 6.01 -14.53
C LYS A 203 -9.92 7.49 -14.86
N MET A 204 -9.37 8.27 -13.94
CA MET A 204 -9.17 9.71 -14.16
C MET A 204 -7.86 10.21 -13.57
N SER A 205 -7.18 11.10 -14.29
CA SER A 205 -6.13 11.94 -13.70
C SER A 205 -6.77 13.12 -12.99
N VAL A 206 -6.55 13.25 -11.70
CA VAL A 206 -7.04 14.38 -10.90
C VAL A 206 -6.21 15.61 -11.28
N PRO A 207 -6.83 16.77 -11.58
CA PRO A 207 -6.10 18.00 -11.83
C PRO A 207 -5.09 18.26 -10.72
N SER A 208 -3.84 18.51 -11.07
CA SER A 208 -2.76 18.64 -10.10
C SER A 208 -1.74 19.70 -10.52
N LYS A 209 -1.10 20.30 -9.52
CA LYS A 209 0.09 21.13 -9.69
C LYS A 209 1.31 20.28 -9.41
N ILE A 210 2.11 20.04 -10.44
CA ILE A 210 3.36 19.29 -10.35
C ILE A 210 4.54 20.27 -10.21
N THR A 211 5.27 20.17 -9.11
CA THR A 211 6.50 20.92 -8.86
C THR A 211 7.69 19.98 -9.03
N LYS A 212 8.40 20.14 -10.15
CA LYS A 212 9.54 19.28 -10.46
C LYS A 212 10.61 19.33 -9.37
N PHE A 213 11.16 18.16 -9.03
CA PHE A 213 12.34 18.12 -8.18
C PHE A 213 13.54 18.75 -8.89
N THR A 214 14.51 19.21 -8.12
CA THR A 214 15.82 19.63 -8.63
C THR A 214 16.87 18.61 -8.25
N VAL A 215 17.96 18.58 -9.03
CA VAL A 215 19.11 17.72 -8.74
C VAL A 215 20.16 18.54 -8.02
N GLU A 216 20.48 18.16 -6.80
CA GLU A 216 21.58 18.67 -6.00
C GLU A 216 22.80 17.79 -6.24
N LYS A 217 23.90 18.41 -6.69
CA LYS A 217 25.16 17.71 -6.92
C LYS A 217 26.01 17.78 -5.68
N LYS A 218 26.43 16.62 -5.18
CA LYS A 218 27.32 16.51 -4.03
C LYS A 218 28.65 15.94 -4.47
N LEU A 219 29.71 16.71 -4.26
CA LEU A 219 31.05 16.24 -4.52
C LEU A 219 31.38 15.07 -3.59
N VAL A 220 31.76 13.94 -4.17
CA VAL A 220 32.34 12.83 -3.43
C VAL A 220 33.85 12.90 -3.54
N GLU A 221 34.49 13.22 -2.42
CA GLU A 221 35.94 13.33 -2.33
C GLU A 221 36.59 12.00 -1.95
N MET A 222 35.86 11.16 -1.21
CA MET A 222 36.39 9.91 -0.65
C MET A 222 36.04 8.72 -1.54
N ARG A 223 37.05 7.87 -1.80
CA ARG A 223 36.91 6.61 -2.53
C ARG A 223 37.72 5.52 -1.85
N ILE A 224 37.16 4.33 -1.72
CA ILE A 224 37.82 3.14 -1.21
C ILE A 224 37.95 2.16 -2.37
N VAL A 225 39.16 1.70 -2.66
CA VAL A 225 39.42 0.60 -3.60
C VAL A 225 39.78 -0.62 -2.78
N VAL A 226 38.93 -1.64 -2.85
CA VAL A 226 39.23 -2.97 -2.34
C VAL A 226 39.73 -3.80 -3.51
N ASP A 227 40.99 -4.18 -3.45
CA ASP A 227 41.58 -5.11 -4.41
C ASP A 227 41.58 -6.52 -3.82
N LYS A 228 40.73 -7.38 -4.37
CA LYS A 228 40.61 -8.79 -3.96
C LYS A 228 41.89 -9.56 -4.26
N THR A 229 42.64 -9.20 -5.28
CA THR A 229 43.88 -9.90 -5.64
C THR A 229 44.97 -9.66 -4.60
N THR A 230 45.11 -8.42 -4.13
CA THR A 230 46.12 -8.06 -3.11
C THR A 230 45.59 -8.09 -1.69
N GLN A 231 44.28 -8.29 -1.51
CA GLN A 231 43.59 -8.28 -0.21
C GLN A 231 43.91 -7.01 0.58
N THR A 232 43.75 -5.87 -0.08
CA THR A 232 43.94 -4.53 0.49
C THR A 232 42.73 -3.64 0.25
N ALA A 233 42.50 -2.71 1.18
CA ALA A 233 41.56 -1.61 1.01
C ALA A 233 42.33 -0.29 1.05
N SER A 234 42.38 0.43 -0.07
CA SER A 234 43.08 1.72 -0.22
C SER A 234 42.07 2.85 -0.28
N VAL A 235 42.18 3.80 0.66
CA VAL A 235 41.34 4.99 0.75
C VAL A 235 42.04 6.15 0.09
N TYR A 236 41.34 6.77 -0.85
CA TYR A 236 41.74 7.96 -1.56
C TYR A 236 40.84 9.11 -1.14
N ARG A 237 41.44 10.29 -0.93
CA ARG A 237 40.73 11.55 -0.88
C ARG A 237 41.20 12.33 -2.09
N ASN A 238 40.29 12.74 -2.95
CA ASN A 238 40.64 13.58 -4.07
C ASN A 238 41.72 12.93 -4.98
N ASP A 239 41.62 11.60 -5.18
CA ASP A 239 42.58 10.74 -5.90
C ASP A 239 44.00 10.66 -5.32
N GLU A 240 44.24 11.30 -4.18
CA GLU A 240 45.46 11.12 -3.41
C GLU A 240 45.27 9.97 -2.42
N LEU A 241 46.23 9.04 -2.37
CA LEU A 241 46.20 7.93 -1.43
C LEU A 241 46.35 8.47 0.00
N VAL A 242 45.34 8.24 0.83
CA VAL A 242 45.32 8.65 2.24
C VAL A 242 45.82 7.53 3.14
N LYS A 243 45.33 6.30 2.92
CA LYS A 243 45.64 5.16 3.78
C LYS A 243 45.34 3.85 3.07
N THR A 244 46.14 2.82 3.34
CA THR A 244 45.89 1.44 2.89
C THR A 244 45.81 0.52 4.09
N PHE A 245 44.87 -0.43 4.03
CA PHE A 245 44.61 -1.41 5.08
C PHE A 245 44.76 -2.82 4.55
N PRO A 246 45.36 -3.76 5.31
CA PRO A 246 45.19 -5.18 5.04
C PRO A 246 43.75 -5.58 5.33
N VAL A 247 43.15 -6.40 4.46
CA VAL A 247 41.79 -6.91 4.65
C VAL A 247 41.74 -8.41 4.34
N CYS A 248 40.62 -9.02 4.69
CA CYS A 248 40.24 -10.34 4.19
C CYS A 248 38.81 -10.27 3.64
N THR A 249 38.66 -10.42 2.32
CA THR A 249 37.38 -10.30 1.63
C THR A 249 36.52 -11.56 1.75
N GLY A 250 35.37 -11.57 1.08
CA GLY A 250 34.52 -12.75 0.94
C GLY A 250 35.23 -13.94 0.28
N LYS A 251 34.79 -15.14 0.61
CA LYS A 251 35.32 -16.38 0.04
C LYS A 251 34.82 -16.57 -1.39
N ARG A 252 35.67 -17.07 -2.30
CA ARG A 252 35.27 -17.35 -3.69
C ARG A 252 34.01 -18.25 -3.76
N GLY A 253 33.09 -17.93 -4.68
CA GLY A 253 31.84 -18.68 -4.88
C GLY A 253 30.62 -17.82 -4.55
N ALA A 254 29.63 -18.40 -3.87
CA ALA A 254 28.41 -17.71 -3.45
C ALA A 254 28.67 -16.58 -2.43
N ASP A 255 29.80 -16.65 -1.74
CA ASP A 255 30.22 -15.76 -0.65
C ASP A 255 31.27 -14.73 -1.10
N ASP A 256 31.53 -14.62 -2.41
CA ASP A 256 32.57 -13.72 -2.92
C ASP A 256 32.11 -12.27 -2.77
N SER A 257 33.02 -11.38 -2.39
CA SER A 257 32.70 -9.96 -2.35
C SER A 257 32.38 -9.50 -3.77
N ALA A 258 31.19 -8.91 -3.96
CA ALA A 258 30.69 -8.55 -5.27
C ALA A 258 31.62 -7.52 -5.94
N SER A 259 32.13 -7.83 -7.13
CA SER A 259 32.91 -6.87 -7.90
C SER A 259 32.00 -5.77 -8.46
N GLY A 260 32.43 -4.51 -8.39
CA GLY A 260 31.61 -3.40 -8.85
C GLY A 260 32.00 -2.06 -8.24
N THR A 261 31.25 -1.03 -8.60
CA THR A 261 31.32 0.29 -7.97
C THR A 261 30.04 0.52 -7.17
N PHE A 262 30.20 0.76 -5.87
CA PHE A 262 29.15 0.95 -4.89
C PHE A 262 29.43 2.20 -4.06
N PHE A 263 28.69 2.39 -2.98
CA PHE A 263 28.91 3.47 -2.03
C PHE A 263 28.45 3.09 -0.63
N ILE A 264 29.10 3.67 0.39
CA ILE A 264 28.64 3.48 1.77
C ILE A 264 27.25 4.10 1.92
N TYR A 265 26.21 3.30 2.20
CA TYR A 265 24.83 3.78 2.32
C TYR A 265 24.28 3.68 3.75
N LEU A 266 24.83 2.80 4.58
CA LEU A 266 24.37 2.57 5.95
C LEU A 266 25.56 2.29 6.87
N ARG A 267 25.49 2.80 8.09
CA ARG A 267 26.58 2.74 9.06
C ARG A 267 26.07 2.56 10.48
N TYR A 268 26.70 1.65 11.23
CA TYR A 268 26.44 1.43 12.65
C TYR A 268 27.75 1.35 13.44
N ALA A 269 27.82 2.04 14.57
CA ALA A 269 28.97 1.92 15.47
C ALA A 269 29.08 0.49 16.04
N SER A 270 27.93 -0.17 16.26
CA SER A 270 27.84 -1.58 16.63
C SER A 270 26.52 -2.16 16.12
N GLN A 271 26.54 -3.40 15.64
CA GLN A 271 25.35 -4.13 15.21
C GLN A 271 25.51 -5.64 15.41
N ASP A 272 24.43 -6.30 15.77
CA ASP A 272 24.32 -7.75 15.68
C ASP A 272 24.10 -8.18 14.22
N MET A 273 25.07 -8.88 13.64
CA MET A 273 24.98 -9.37 12.26
C MET A 273 24.44 -10.80 12.21
N ARG A 274 23.56 -11.06 11.24
CA ARG A 274 22.90 -12.36 11.03
C ARG A 274 22.85 -12.68 9.54
N GLY A 275 22.89 -13.97 9.22
CA GLY A 275 22.72 -14.44 7.85
C GLY A 275 22.70 -15.96 7.79
N ARG A 276 23.05 -16.51 6.62
CA ARG A 276 23.20 -17.95 6.41
C ARG A 276 24.62 -18.24 5.96
N ASN A 277 25.16 -19.36 6.42
CA ASN A 277 26.40 -19.92 5.91
C ASN A 277 26.15 -20.58 4.55
N GLY A 278 27.22 -20.92 3.82
CA GLY A 278 27.12 -21.61 2.52
C GLY A 278 26.39 -22.97 2.56
N ASP A 279 26.28 -23.61 3.73
CA ASP A 279 25.49 -24.84 3.95
C ASP A 279 24.01 -24.56 4.30
N GLY A 280 23.60 -23.29 4.32
CA GLY A 280 22.25 -22.85 4.63
C GLY A 280 21.95 -22.70 6.13
N SER A 281 22.85 -23.10 7.03
CA SER A 281 22.70 -22.91 8.48
C SER A 281 22.75 -21.42 8.85
N PRO A 282 22.00 -20.96 9.87
CA PRO A 282 22.04 -19.56 10.27
C PRO A 282 23.34 -19.23 11.02
N TYR A 283 23.88 -18.03 10.82
CA TYR A 283 24.94 -17.47 11.66
C TYR A 283 24.45 -16.26 12.45
N PHE A 284 25.12 -16.00 13.57
CA PHE A 284 24.91 -14.83 14.42
C PHE A 284 26.25 -14.34 14.98
N SER A 285 26.57 -13.07 14.69
CA SER A 285 27.75 -12.38 15.20
C SER A 285 27.28 -11.18 16.02
N PRO A 286 27.21 -11.29 17.36
CA PRO A 286 26.75 -10.20 18.21
C PRO A 286 27.79 -9.08 18.30
N GLY A 287 27.31 -7.83 18.40
CA GLY A 287 28.15 -6.68 18.76
C GLY A 287 29.29 -6.37 17.79
N VAL A 288 29.12 -6.64 16.50
CA VAL A 288 30.12 -6.31 15.48
C VAL A 288 30.25 -4.80 15.38
N ARG A 289 31.48 -4.30 15.54
CA ARG A 289 31.77 -2.86 15.61
C ARG A 289 32.18 -2.25 14.27
N TRP A 290 31.92 -0.95 14.13
CA TRP A 290 32.37 -0.09 13.04
C TRP A 290 31.91 -0.56 11.66
N VAL A 291 30.61 -0.83 11.54
CA VAL A 291 30.00 -1.39 10.33
C VAL A 291 29.70 -0.29 9.33
N SER A 292 30.17 -0.45 8.09
CA SER A 292 29.89 0.42 6.95
C SER A 292 29.48 -0.40 5.74
N TYR A 293 28.17 -0.50 5.50
CA TYR A 293 27.59 -1.26 4.39
C TYR A 293 27.69 -0.50 3.06
N TYR A 294 28.06 -1.23 2.00
CA TYR A 294 28.19 -0.68 0.66
C TYR A 294 27.38 -1.42 -0.42
N HIS A 295 27.05 -2.71 -0.22
CA HIS A 295 26.28 -3.48 -1.20
C HIS A 295 25.42 -4.56 -0.53
N GLY A 296 24.09 -4.38 -0.50
CA GLY A 296 23.17 -5.39 0.03
C GLY A 296 23.41 -5.74 1.51
N GLY A 297 24.09 -6.85 1.78
CA GLY A 297 24.54 -7.24 3.13
C GLY A 297 26.04 -7.10 3.36
N GLU A 298 26.81 -6.69 2.34
CA GLU A 298 28.25 -6.56 2.39
C GLU A 298 28.67 -5.19 2.94
N GLY A 299 29.67 -5.22 3.82
CA GLY A 299 30.23 -4.01 4.43
C GLY A 299 31.64 -4.21 4.95
N PHE A 300 32.27 -3.09 5.29
CA PHE A 300 33.48 -3.07 6.11
C PHE A 300 33.09 -3.19 7.57
N HIS A 301 33.76 -4.05 8.33
CA HIS A 301 33.55 -4.12 9.77
C HIS A 301 34.73 -4.75 10.50
N THR A 302 34.72 -4.60 11.82
CA THR A 302 35.65 -5.30 12.71
C THR A 302 35.42 -6.80 12.63
N ALA A 303 36.47 -7.58 12.43
CA ALA A 303 36.43 -9.04 12.51
C ALA A 303 37.44 -9.53 13.55
N SER A 304 37.11 -9.37 14.83
CA SER A 304 37.98 -9.77 15.95
C SER A 304 38.27 -11.28 15.99
N TRP A 305 37.49 -12.08 15.28
CA TRP A 305 37.69 -13.51 15.11
C TRP A 305 38.60 -13.89 13.94
N ASN A 306 38.96 -12.95 13.05
CA ASN A 306 39.64 -13.25 11.79
C ASN A 306 41.01 -12.57 11.63
N TYR A 307 41.76 -12.44 12.73
CA TYR A 307 43.10 -11.81 12.69
C TYR A 307 44.03 -12.49 11.67
N LYS A 308 44.04 -13.83 11.62
CA LYS A 308 44.90 -14.58 10.70
C LYS A 308 44.56 -14.31 9.24
N GLY A 309 43.28 -14.38 8.87
CA GLY A 309 42.83 -14.12 7.49
C GLY A 309 43.18 -12.71 7.04
N ILE A 310 43.03 -11.71 7.92
CA ILE A 310 43.40 -10.32 7.64
C ILE A 310 44.92 -10.18 7.46
N ALA A 311 45.72 -10.75 8.38
CA ALA A 311 47.17 -10.69 8.34
C ALA A 311 47.74 -11.26 7.03
N THR A 312 47.33 -12.49 6.68
CA THR A 312 47.86 -13.21 5.52
C THR A 312 47.14 -12.87 4.21
N GLY A 313 45.98 -12.22 4.27
CA GLY A 313 45.12 -11.99 3.10
C GLY A 313 44.61 -13.30 2.51
N ASP A 314 44.22 -14.25 3.34
CA ASP A 314 43.83 -15.58 2.90
C ASP A 314 42.30 -15.73 2.86
N ALA A 315 41.67 -15.10 1.86
CA ALA A 315 40.23 -15.19 1.64
C ALA A 315 39.76 -16.60 1.23
N ALA A 316 40.65 -17.46 0.71
CA ALA A 316 40.30 -18.83 0.35
C ALA A 316 39.92 -19.66 1.58
N ASN A 317 40.71 -19.55 2.66
CA ASN A 317 40.50 -20.33 3.88
C ASN A 317 39.76 -19.56 4.99
N HIS A 318 39.84 -18.22 4.99
CA HIS A 318 39.30 -17.37 6.06
C HIS A 318 38.34 -16.29 5.56
N GLY A 319 37.90 -16.37 4.30
CA GLY A 319 37.00 -15.40 3.72
C GLY A 319 35.64 -15.36 4.41
N SER A 320 35.01 -14.18 4.38
CA SER A 320 33.66 -13.98 4.92
C SER A 320 32.56 -14.42 3.94
N HIS A 321 31.30 -14.19 4.31
CA HIS A 321 30.11 -14.25 3.44
C HIS A 321 29.92 -12.97 2.61
N GLY A 322 31.02 -12.43 2.04
CA GLY A 322 31.04 -11.23 1.19
C GLY A 322 31.54 -9.94 1.85
N CYS A 323 31.47 -9.82 3.17
CA CYS A 323 31.97 -8.64 3.89
C CYS A 323 33.51 -8.48 3.84
N ILE A 324 33.98 -7.26 4.07
CA ILE A 324 35.41 -6.95 4.13
C ILE A 324 35.83 -6.94 5.60
N ASN A 325 36.48 -8.02 6.03
CA ASN A 325 36.99 -8.17 7.38
C ASN A 325 38.21 -7.27 7.59
N MET A 326 38.21 -6.54 8.70
CA MET A 326 39.29 -5.62 9.06
C MET A 326 39.63 -5.71 10.54
N TYR A 327 40.83 -5.25 10.92
CA TYR A 327 41.15 -4.99 12.32
C TYR A 327 40.27 -3.87 12.87
N GLU A 328 40.02 -3.87 14.19
CA GLU A 328 39.11 -2.91 14.82
C GLU A 328 39.53 -1.46 14.57
N GLN A 329 40.83 -1.16 14.68
CA GLN A 329 41.35 0.18 14.44
C GLN A 329 41.17 0.64 12.98
N ASP A 330 41.19 -0.29 12.03
CA ASP A 330 41.10 0.01 10.60
C ASP A 330 39.64 0.19 10.18
N ALA A 331 38.75 -0.71 10.65
CA ALA A 331 37.31 -0.55 10.49
C ALA A 331 36.81 0.76 11.12
N ARG A 332 37.31 1.07 12.33
CA ARG A 332 37.03 2.33 13.02
C ARG A 332 37.49 3.53 12.20
N TRP A 333 38.70 3.47 11.63
CA TRP A 333 39.20 4.57 10.80
C TRP A 333 38.32 4.80 9.58
N ILE A 334 37.91 3.73 8.87
CA ILE A 334 36.96 3.84 7.75
C ILE A 334 35.65 4.44 8.23
N PHE A 335 35.10 3.95 9.35
CA PHE A 335 33.88 4.51 9.91
C PHE A 335 34.06 6.01 10.19
N GLU A 336 35.07 6.44 10.94
CA GLU A 336 35.22 7.86 11.30
C GLU A 336 35.50 8.78 10.10
N ASN A 337 36.16 8.30 9.04
CA ASN A 337 36.67 9.16 7.94
C ASN A 337 35.94 9.01 6.59
N CYS A 338 35.19 7.92 6.38
CA CYS A 338 34.47 7.64 5.14
C CYS A 338 32.96 7.77 5.37
N PRO A 339 32.37 8.97 5.22
CA PRO A 339 30.94 9.19 5.43
C PRO A 339 30.09 8.44 4.40
N ARG A 340 28.77 8.39 4.68
CA ARG A 340 27.77 7.94 3.70
C ARG A 340 27.98 8.68 2.37
N GLY A 341 27.98 7.95 1.26
CA GLY A 341 28.29 8.45 -0.07
C GLY A 341 29.75 8.24 -0.51
N THR A 342 30.66 7.78 0.37
CA THR A 342 32.01 7.37 -0.03
C THR A 342 31.92 6.25 -1.07
N ILE A 343 32.60 6.40 -2.21
CA ILE A 343 32.63 5.38 -3.29
C ILE A 343 33.39 4.16 -2.79
N VAL A 344 32.90 2.96 -3.14
CA VAL A 344 33.57 1.70 -2.86
C VAL A 344 33.73 0.93 -4.17
N GLN A 345 34.96 0.71 -4.61
CA GLN A 345 35.27 -0.05 -5.80
C GLN A 345 35.87 -1.39 -5.38
N ILE A 346 35.17 -2.48 -5.69
CA ILE A 346 35.67 -3.84 -5.49
C ILE A 346 36.22 -4.34 -6.82
N VAL A 347 37.54 -4.57 -6.87
CA VAL A 347 38.29 -4.94 -8.08
C VAL A 347 39.12 -6.20 -7.85
N GLY A 348 39.71 -6.73 -8.93
CA GLY A 348 40.55 -7.92 -8.86
C GLY A 348 39.78 -9.22 -8.66
N THR A 349 40.53 -10.28 -8.37
CA THR A 349 40.03 -11.65 -8.24
C THR A 349 40.47 -12.24 -6.90
N THR A 350 39.57 -12.95 -6.24
CA THR A 350 39.86 -13.60 -4.95
C THR A 350 40.91 -14.71 -5.16
N PRO A 351 42.07 -14.65 -4.45
CA PRO A 351 43.16 -15.60 -4.60
C PRO A 351 42.80 -16.98 -4.03
N ASP A 352 43.49 -18.03 -4.50
CA ASP A 352 43.30 -19.40 -4.03
C ASP A 352 44.10 -19.71 -2.74
N GLY A 353 44.76 -18.71 -2.15
CA GLY A 353 45.56 -18.85 -0.93
C GLY A 353 46.01 -17.50 -0.34
N PRO A 354 46.89 -17.51 0.68
CA PRO A 354 47.43 -16.30 1.29
C PRO A 354 48.25 -15.47 0.29
N VAL A 355 48.18 -14.15 0.42
CA VAL A 355 48.93 -13.19 -0.41
C VAL A 355 50.01 -12.44 0.38
N ARG A 356 50.13 -12.73 1.68
CA ARG A 356 51.14 -12.20 2.60
C ARG A 356 51.61 -13.33 3.52
N GLU A 357 52.88 -13.28 3.91
CA GLU A 357 53.54 -14.26 4.79
C GLU A 357 53.25 -14.03 6.28
#